data_AF-A0A7W1E3U1-F1
#
_entry.id   AF-A0A7W1E3U1-F1
#
_cell.length_a   1.000
_cell.length_b   1.000
_cell.length_c   1.000
_cell.angle_alpha   90.00
_cell.angle_beta   90.00
_cell.angle_gamma   90.00
#
_symmetry.space_group_name_H-M   'P 1'
#
loop_
_entity.id
_entity.type
_entity.pdbx_description
1 polymer ?
#
loop_
_entity_poly.entity_id
_entity_poly.type
_entity_poly.pdbx_seq_one_letter_code
_entity_poly.pdbx_strand_id
1 'polypeptide(L)'
;MRVRLLGGLDIEGTATRQLGSRKARTLLKLLALARSAPVSGDRIADVLWGDDPPARPVEQIGVLVSRLRPVLGAERIIRTDSGWALAVD
;
A
#
# COMPACT_ATOMS: atom_id res chain seq x y z
N MET A 1 12.99 1.64 8.11
CA MET A 1 12.77 1.67 6.64
C MET A 1 12.46 3.10 6.23
N ARG A 2 13.15 3.67 5.24
CA ARG A 2 12.87 5.04 4.77
C ARG A 2 12.17 4.99 3.41
N VAL A 3 10.98 5.57 3.34
CA VAL A 3 10.23 5.74 2.08
C VAL A 3 10.37 7.20 1.64
N ARG A 4 10.91 7.44 0.44
CA ARG A 4 10.99 8.78 -0.17
C ARG A 4 10.00 8.89 -1.32
N LEU A 5 9.27 10.00 -1.35
CA LEU A 5 8.19 10.28 -2.32
C LEU A 5 8.48 11.50 -3.23
N LEU A 6 9.75 11.85 -3.43
CA LEU A 6 10.15 12.98 -4.28
C LEU A 6 10.34 12.50 -5.72
N GLY A 7 9.37 12.75 -6.61
CA GLY A 7 9.44 12.40 -8.03
C GLY A 7 9.32 10.91 -8.37
N GLY A 8 9.39 10.03 -7.37
CA GLY A 8 9.29 8.57 -7.48
C GLY A 8 9.03 7.93 -6.11
N LEU A 9 8.66 6.65 -6.09
CA LEU A 9 8.59 5.86 -4.86
C LEU A 9 9.94 5.15 -4.70
N ASP A 10 10.75 5.63 -3.77
CA ASP A 10 12.02 5.02 -3.41
C ASP A 10 11.93 4.43 -2.01
N ILE A 11 12.39 3.21 -1.86
CA ILE A 11 12.40 2.47 -0.60
C ILE A 11 13.84 2.02 -0.40
N GLU A 12 14.46 2.52 0.65
CA GLU A 12 15.87 2.26 0.94
C GLU A 12 16.16 0.74 0.96
N GLY A 13 17.01 0.28 0.04
CA GLY A 13 17.37 -1.14 -0.11
C GLY A 13 16.44 -1.97 -1.02
N THR A 14 15.47 -1.37 -1.71
CA THR A 14 14.53 -2.09 -2.59
C THR A 14 14.31 -1.37 -3.91
N ALA A 15 14.52 -2.07 -5.02
CA ALA A 15 14.22 -1.52 -6.33
C ALA A 15 12.69 -1.39 -6.53
N THR A 16 12.21 -0.21 -6.97
CA THR A 16 10.79 0.10 -7.20
C THR A 16 10.09 -0.89 -8.15
N ARG A 17 10.84 -1.58 -9.02
CA ARG A 17 10.34 -2.65 -9.91
C ARG A 17 9.88 -3.89 -9.13
N GLN A 18 10.48 -4.18 -7.98
CA GLN A 18 10.14 -5.35 -7.15
C GLN A 18 8.79 -5.17 -6.45
N LEU A 19 8.32 -3.93 -6.27
CA LEU A 19 7.01 -3.61 -5.66
C LEU A 19 5.80 -3.99 -6.53
N GLY A 20 6.03 -4.59 -7.69
CA GLY A 20 4.99 -5.14 -8.54
C GLY A 20 4.22 -4.09 -9.35
N SER A 21 2.90 -4.14 -9.28
CA SER A 21 2.01 -3.37 -10.16
C SER A 21 1.97 -1.87 -9.81
N ARG A 22 1.48 -1.04 -10.76
CA ARG A 22 1.23 0.39 -10.51
C ARG A 22 0.28 0.60 -9.32
N LYS A 23 -0.72 -0.27 -9.17
CA LYS A 23 -1.68 -0.22 -8.05
C LYS A 23 -1.02 -0.56 -6.72
N ALA A 24 -0.16 -1.58 -6.66
CA ALA A 24 0.60 -1.91 -5.45
C ALA A 24 1.51 -0.75 -5.01
N ARG A 25 2.22 -0.12 -5.94
CA ARG A 25 3.00 1.10 -5.66
C ARG A 25 2.14 2.25 -5.15
N THR A 26 0.95 2.45 -5.74
CA THR A 26 0.03 3.53 -5.34
C THR A 26 -0.53 3.29 -3.94
N LEU A 27 -0.90 2.05 -3.62
CA LEU A 27 -1.30 1.64 -2.27
C LEU A 27 -0.19 1.97 -1.26
N LEU A 28 1.04 1.57 -1.55
CA LEU A 28 2.16 1.85 -0.64
C LEU A 28 2.39 3.35 -0.44
N LYS A 29 2.30 4.17 -1.50
CA LYS A 29 2.38 5.64 -1.37
C LYS A 29 1.29 6.19 -0.46
N LEU A 30 0.04 5.74 -0.64
CA LEU A 30 -1.09 6.15 0.17
C LEU A 30 -0.87 5.84 1.65
N LEU A 31 -0.44 4.60 1.96
CA LEU A 31 -0.17 4.19 3.35
C LEU A 31 1.04 4.93 3.96
N ALA A 32 2.10 5.17 3.17
CA ALA A 32 3.26 5.93 3.64
C ALA A 32 2.91 7.39 3.96
N LEU A 33 2.04 8.02 3.17
CA LEU A 33 1.54 9.38 3.44
C LEU A 33 0.69 9.46 4.71
N ALA A 34 0.02 8.36 5.09
CA ALA A 34 -0.79 8.27 6.29
C ALA A 34 0.03 8.12 7.59
N ARG A 35 1.35 7.89 7.52
CA ARG A 35 2.28 7.85 8.68
C ARG A 35 1.77 6.99 9.85
N SER A 36 1.64 5.68 9.63
CA SER A 36 1.06 4.69 10.57
C SER A 36 -0.43 4.83 10.88
N ALA A 37 -1.13 5.87 10.43
CA ALA A 37 -2.57 5.90 10.55
C ALA A 37 -3.22 4.89 9.58
N PRO A 38 -4.24 4.12 10.01
CA PRO A 38 -4.97 3.23 9.13
C PRO A 38 -5.75 4.01 8.09
N VAL A 39 -5.74 3.52 6.85
CA VAL A 39 -6.54 4.02 5.74
C VAL A 39 -7.63 3.01 5.43
N SER A 40 -8.88 3.46 5.39
CA SER A 40 -10.04 2.60 5.14
C SER A 40 -10.00 1.92 3.78
N GLY A 41 -10.67 0.78 3.66
CA GLY A 41 -10.80 0.06 2.39
C GLY A 41 -11.44 0.90 1.30
N ASP A 42 -12.49 1.65 1.65
CA ASP A 42 -13.19 2.52 0.71
C ASP A 42 -12.25 3.63 0.21
N ARG A 43 -11.51 4.29 1.11
CA ARG A 43 -10.56 5.32 0.70
C ARG A 43 -9.44 4.78 -0.17
N ILE A 44 -8.93 3.58 0.15
CA ILE A 44 -7.95 2.90 -0.70
C ILE A 44 -8.58 2.58 -2.06
N ALA A 45 -9.82 2.11 -2.09
CA ALA A 45 -10.49 1.73 -3.31
C ALA A 45 -10.68 2.94 -4.25
N ASP A 46 -11.16 4.06 -3.71
CA ASP A 46 -11.32 5.32 -4.43
C ASP A 46 -10.00 5.77 -5.07
N VAL A 47 -8.89 5.66 -4.35
CA VAL A 47 -7.57 6.08 -4.85
C VAL A 47 -7.03 5.11 -5.91
N LEU A 48 -7.31 3.81 -5.81
CA LEU A 48 -6.75 2.79 -6.70
C LEU A 48 -7.54 2.58 -7.99
N TRP A 49 -8.86 2.76 -7.92
CA TRP A 49 -9.79 2.44 -9.00
C TRP A 49 -10.71 3.59 -9.39
N GLY A 50 -10.89 4.61 -8.53
CA GLY A 50 -11.82 5.70 -8.80
C GLY A 50 -13.24 5.18 -9.00
N ASP A 51 -13.89 5.61 -10.08
CA ASP A 51 -15.28 5.28 -10.38
C ASP A 51 -15.50 3.85 -10.91
N ASP A 52 -14.44 3.08 -11.18
CA ASP A 52 -14.51 1.71 -11.70
C ASP A 52 -13.85 0.68 -10.76
N PRO A 53 -14.39 0.50 -9.54
CA PRO A 53 -13.88 -0.46 -8.59
C PRO A 53 -14.20 -1.91 -9.03
N PRO A 54 -13.34 -2.88 -8.68
CA PRO A 54 -13.66 -4.30 -8.90
C PRO A 54 -14.85 -4.71 -8.03
N ALA A 55 -15.51 -5.82 -8.37
CA ALA A 55 -16.67 -6.32 -7.62
C ALA A 55 -16.40 -6.53 -6.11
N ARG A 56 -15.14 -6.78 -5.72
CA ARG A 56 -14.71 -6.95 -4.32
C ARG A 56 -13.41 -6.17 -4.04
N PRO A 57 -13.49 -4.86 -3.77
CA PRO A 57 -12.31 -4.00 -3.61
C PRO A 57 -11.43 -4.42 -2.43
N VAL A 58 -12.03 -4.74 -1.29
CA VAL A 58 -11.32 -5.18 -0.07
C VAL A 58 -10.47 -6.44 -0.33
N GLU A 59 -10.99 -7.42 -1.06
CA GLU A 59 -10.25 -8.63 -1.43
C GLU A 59 -9.07 -8.29 -2.36
N GLN A 60 -9.30 -7.41 -3.34
CA GLN A 60 -8.24 -6.97 -4.27
C GLN A 60 -7.15 -6.15 -3.56
N ILE A 61 -7.51 -5.35 -2.55
CA ILE A 61 -6.52 -4.69 -1.68
C ILE A 61 -5.68 -5.74 -0.97
N GLY A 62 -6.30 -6.79 -0.42
CA GLY A 62 -5.59 -7.92 0.19
C GLY A 62 -4.57 -8.58 -0.75
N VAL A 63 -4.92 -8.80 -2.03
CA VAL A 63 -3.99 -9.32 -3.05
C VAL A 63 -2.80 -8.39 -3.27
N LEU A 64 -3.04 -7.07 -3.34
CA LEU A 64 -1.96 -6.09 -3.48
C LEU A 64 -1.04 -6.08 -2.24
N VAL A 65 -1.61 -6.17 -1.04
CA VAL A 65 -0.84 -6.25 0.22
C VAL A 65 0.01 -7.52 0.27
N SER A 66 -0.55 -8.68 -0.10
CA SER A 66 0.18 -9.95 -0.14
C SER A 66 1.35 -9.92 -1.11
N ARG A 67 1.30 -9.10 -2.17
CA ARG A 67 2.43 -8.89 -3.09
C ARG A 67 3.48 -7.92 -2.55
N LEU A 68 3.08 -6.95 -1.72
CA LEU A 68 4.00 -5.99 -1.11
C LEU A 68 4.76 -6.59 0.08
N ARG A 69 4.13 -7.48 0.85
CA ARG A 69 4.71 -8.09 2.07
C ARG A 69 6.06 -8.79 1.86
N PRO A 70 6.29 -9.61 0.82
CA PRO A 70 7.60 -10.24 0.58
C PRO A 70 8.73 -9.23 0.34
N VAL A 71 8.39 -8.02 -0.12
CA VAL A 71 9.35 -6.97 -0.47
C VAL A 71 9.61 -6.04 0.71
N LEU A 72 8.58 -5.71 1.48
CA LEU A 72 8.67 -4.78 2.61
C LEU A 72 8.97 -5.47 3.94
N GLY A 73 8.66 -6.76 4.05
CA GLY A 73 8.50 -7.49 5.31
C GLY A 73 7.02 -7.69 5.65
N ALA A 74 6.65 -8.91 6.06
CA ALA A 74 5.27 -9.31 6.28
C ALA A 74 4.52 -8.42 7.31
N GLU A 75 5.24 -7.99 8.35
CA GLU A 75 4.71 -7.21 9.46
C GLU A 75 4.60 -5.70 9.16
N ARG A 76 5.06 -5.23 8.00
CA ARG A 76 5.05 -3.80 7.68
C ARG A 76 3.70 -3.26 7.26
N ILE A 77 2.86 -4.10 6.64
CA ILE A 77 1.50 -3.70 6.27
C ILE A 77 0.52 -4.48 7.13
N ILE A 78 -0.09 -3.75 8.05
CA ILE A 78 -0.98 -4.30 9.07
C ILE A 78 -2.43 -4.05 8.64
N ARG A 79 -3.25 -5.08 8.77
CA ARG A 79 -4.70 -4.95 8.66
C ARG A 79 -5.24 -4.67 10.07
N THR A 80 -6.03 -3.63 10.17
CA THR A 80 -6.73 -3.18 11.37
C THR A 80 -8.23 -3.24 11.12
N ASP A 81 -9.03 -3.06 12.16
CA ASP A 81 -10.49 -2.94 12.03
C ASP A 81 -10.89 -1.70 11.22
N SER A 82 -10.04 -0.67 11.17
CA SER A 82 -10.25 0.58 10.44
C SER A 82 -9.63 0.60 9.04
N GLY A 83 -9.03 -0.49 8.57
CA GLY A 83 -8.38 -0.59 7.26
C GLY A 83 -6.92 -1.02 7.32
N TRP A 84 -6.05 -0.47 6.47
CA TRP A 84 -4.65 -0.87 6.37
C TRP A 84 -3.72 0.26 6.78
N ALA A 85 -2.64 -0.08 7.48
CA ALA A 85 -1.61 0.85 7.90
C ALA A 85 -0.22 0.36 7.47
N LEU A 86 0.69 1.29 7.21
CA LEU A 86 2.12 1.00 7.08
C LEU A 86 2.78 1.28 8.41
N ALA A 87 3.33 0.26 9.07
CA ALA A 87 4.12 0.42 10.28
C ALA A 87 5.45 1.11 9.94
N VAL A 88 5.73 2.24 10.60
CA VAL A 88 7.06 2.86 10.64
C VAL A 88 7.71 2.58 12.00
N ASP A 89 8.99 2.22 11.95
CA ASP A 89 9.89 2.18 13.13
C ASP A 89 10.51 3.55 13.36
#